data_AF-A0A444ZVE0-F1
#
_entry.id   AF-A0A444ZVE0-F1
#
_cell.length_a   1.000
_cell.length_b   1.000
_cell.length_c   1.000
_cell.angle_alpha   90.00
_cell.angle_beta   90.00
_cell.angle_gamma   90.00
#
_symmetry.space_group_name_H-M   'P 1'
#
loop_
_entity.id
_entity.type
_entity.pdbx_description
1 polymer ?
#
loop_
_entity_poly.entity_id
_entity_poly.type
_entity_poly.pdbx_seq_one_letter_code
_entity_poly.pdbx_strand_id
1 'polypeptide(L)'
;MEYFNKAKSVKLRSHLGKYLIADEDGEGLYQSRKSSAKNAIWEVELVEGKSHSIRLKSCHGLYLKATDTAFLLGMTGNRAVQSEMDAAGSSWKYEWEPRREGLSNHVKLRSWCGTYLRGNGGTPPWRNSVTHDDPHSSATHSWILWTVEVVDNIIVGSFSKERYDDDAVVSVAALSDSYVRSPSSLPLCEDPAELQLTVR
;
A
#
# COMPACT_ATOMS: atom_id res chain seq x y z
N MET A 1 -8.97 -6.08 12.13
CA MET A 1 -7.88 -5.43 12.89
C MET A 1 -6.54 -6.14 12.86
N GLU A 2 -6.46 -7.49 12.85
CA GLU A 2 -5.16 -8.20 13.00
C GLU A 2 -4.06 -7.80 11.99
N TYR A 3 -4.41 -7.44 10.74
CA TYR A 3 -3.43 -7.01 9.73
C TYR A 3 -2.77 -5.67 10.06
N PHE A 4 -3.50 -4.74 10.67
CA PHE A 4 -3.02 -3.39 10.99
C PHE A 4 -2.32 -3.31 12.35
N ASN A 5 -2.57 -4.28 13.24
CA ASN A 5 -1.94 -4.33 14.56
C ASN A 5 -0.47 -4.78 14.52
N LYS A 6 -0.03 -5.38 13.41
CA LYS A 6 1.34 -5.90 13.26
C LYS A 6 2.17 -5.13 12.23
N ALA A 7 1.51 -4.46 11.28
CA ALA A 7 2.17 -3.76 10.18
C ALA A 7 2.41 -2.30 10.53
N LYS A 8 3.65 -1.80 10.36
CA LYS A 8 3.94 -0.36 10.45
C LYS A 8 3.46 0.40 9.20
N SER A 9 3.47 -0.27 8.04
CA SER A 9 3.08 0.35 6.79
C SER A 9 2.43 -0.67 5.86
N VAL A 10 1.52 -0.17 5.02
CA VAL A 10 0.73 -0.98 4.10
C VAL A 10 0.62 -0.32 2.73
N LYS A 11 0.30 -1.14 1.73
CA LYS A 11 -0.30 -0.69 0.48
C LYS A 11 -1.73 -1.22 0.41
N LEU A 12 -2.63 -0.41 -0.13
CA LEU A 12 -4.03 -0.77 -0.30
C LEU A 12 -4.32 -0.95 -1.77
N ARG A 13 -4.65 -2.17 -2.19
CA ARG A 13 -4.93 -2.52 -3.58
C ARG A 13 -6.42 -2.75 -3.82
N SER A 14 -7.02 -1.98 -4.72
CA SER A 14 -8.42 -2.08 -5.09
C SER A 14 -8.72 -3.30 -5.96
N HIS A 15 -10.01 -3.60 -6.15
CA HIS A 15 -10.50 -4.64 -7.05
C HIS A 15 -9.99 -4.53 -8.51
N LEU A 16 -9.54 -3.35 -8.95
CA LEU A 16 -8.97 -3.14 -10.29
C LEU A 16 -7.48 -3.50 -10.37
N GLY A 17 -6.90 -3.96 -9.27
CA GLY A 17 -5.47 -4.17 -9.12
C GLY A 17 -4.66 -2.89 -9.21
N LYS A 18 -5.22 -1.79 -8.67
CA LYS A 18 -4.57 -0.48 -8.54
C LYS A 18 -4.41 -0.14 -7.07
N TYR A 19 -3.42 0.66 -6.74
CA TYR A 19 -3.09 1.05 -5.39
C TYR A 19 -3.66 2.42 -5.06
N LEU A 20 -4.03 2.63 -3.79
CA LEU A 20 -4.33 3.96 -3.25
C LEU A 20 -3.06 4.81 -3.26
N ILE A 21 -3.09 5.90 -4.01
CA ILE A 21 -1.96 6.83 -4.16
C ILE A 21 -2.31 8.17 -3.53
N ALA A 22 -1.39 8.69 -2.72
CA ALA A 22 -1.37 10.08 -2.30
C ALA A 22 -0.81 10.95 -3.43
N ASP A 23 -1.57 11.97 -3.84
CA ASP A 23 -1.11 12.91 -4.86
C ASP A 23 -0.09 13.91 -4.28
N GLU A 24 0.77 14.44 -5.14
CA GLU A 24 1.82 15.39 -4.76
C GLU A 24 1.25 16.79 -4.47
N ASP A 25 0.01 17.07 -4.88
CA ASP A 25 -0.72 18.32 -4.61
C ASP A 25 -1.07 18.53 -3.13
N GLY A 26 -0.90 17.51 -2.28
CA GLY A 26 -1.19 17.57 -0.85
C GLY A 26 -2.68 17.47 -0.46
N GLU A 27 -3.58 17.20 -1.40
CA GLU A 27 -5.01 17.02 -1.12
C GLU A 27 -5.59 15.79 -1.85
N GLY A 28 -5.20 15.59 -3.10
CA GLY A 28 -5.69 14.59 -4.02
C GLY A 28 -5.34 13.16 -3.60
N LEU A 29 -6.26 12.26 -3.96
CA LEU A 29 -6.07 10.82 -3.89
C LEU A 29 -6.54 10.19 -5.20
N TYR A 30 -5.77 9.23 -5.69
CA TYR A 30 -6.12 8.51 -6.91
C TYR A 30 -5.64 7.06 -6.87
N GLN A 31 -5.95 6.33 -7.94
CA GLN A 31 -5.55 4.94 -8.10
C GLN A 31 -4.56 4.77 -9.25
N SER A 32 -3.49 4.01 -9.01
CA SER A 32 -2.50 3.68 -10.04
C SER A 32 -1.95 2.26 -9.92
N ARG A 33 -1.47 1.69 -11.03
CA ARG A 33 -0.76 0.40 -10.99
C ARG A 33 0.69 0.51 -10.50
N LYS A 34 1.21 1.73 -10.31
CA LYS A 34 2.58 2.00 -9.86
C LYS A 34 2.78 1.61 -8.39
N SER A 35 2.90 0.31 -8.12
CA SER A 35 2.99 -0.24 -6.76
C SER A 35 4.28 0.09 -6.04
N SER A 36 5.37 0.36 -6.75
CA SER A 36 6.69 0.67 -6.18
C SER A 36 6.83 2.13 -5.74
N ALA A 37 5.85 2.98 -6.06
CA ALA A 37 5.91 4.39 -5.73
C ALA A 37 5.76 4.61 -4.22
N LYS A 38 6.55 5.53 -3.65
CA LYS A 38 6.52 5.83 -2.20
C LYS A 38 5.15 6.35 -1.76
N ASN A 39 4.46 7.08 -2.63
CA ASN A 39 3.11 7.60 -2.39
C ASN A 39 2.00 6.53 -2.44
N ALA A 40 2.34 5.26 -2.73
CA ALA A 40 1.44 4.12 -2.53
C ALA A 40 1.53 3.51 -1.12
N ILE A 41 2.53 3.91 -0.32
CA ILE A 41 2.79 3.38 1.01
C ILE A 41 2.13 4.29 2.05
N TRP A 42 1.35 3.67 2.93
CA TRP A 42 0.64 4.35 4.01
C TRP A 42 1.13 3.82 5.35
N GLU A 43 1.66 4.71 6.19
CA GLU A 43 1.99 4.40 7.58
C GLU A 43 0.70 4.23 8.39
N VAL A 44 0.67 3.19 9.22
CA VAL A 44 -0.48 2.84 10.03
C VAL A 44 -0.26 3.38 11.44
N GLU A 45 -1.08 4.34 11.85
CA GLU A 45 -1.09 4.86 13.22
C GLU A 45 -2.33 4.32 13.95
N LEU A 46 -2.14 3.69 15.10
CA LEU A 46 -3.24 3.24 15.95
C LEU A 46 -3.82 4.41 16.73
N VAL A 47 -5.15 4.45 16.85
CA VAL A 47 -5.81 5.52 17.61
C VAL A 47 -5.86 5.14 19.09
N GLU A 48 -5.24 5.96 19.94
CA GLU A 48 -5.24 5.76 21.39
C GLU A 48 -6.68 5.73 21.94
N GLY A 49 -6.96 4.76 22.80
CA GLY A 49 -8.30 4.54 23.35
C GLY A 49 -9.33 3.93 22.38
N LYS A 50 -9.01 3.78 21.09
CA LYS A 50 -9.89 3.16 20.07
C LYS A 50 -9.17 2.03 19.33
N SER A 51 -9.14 0.86 19.95
CA SER A 51 -8.46 -0.34 19.44
C SER A 51 -8.96 -0.89 18.09
N HIS A 52 -10.06 -0.36 17.57
CA HIS A 52 -10.68 -0.73 16.28
C HIS A 52 -10.49 0.33 15.19
N SER A 53 -9.82 1.45 15.49
CA SER A 53 -9.61 2.57 14.56
C SER A 53 -8.14 2.77 14.26
N ILE A 54 -7.85 3.10 13.01
CA ILE A 54 -6.53 3.46 12.52
C ILE A 54 -6.56 4.82 11.84
N ARG A 55 -5.40 5.45 11.72
CA ARG A 55 -5.13 6.54 10.80
C ARG A 55 -4.10 6.07 9.79
N LEU A 56 -4.24 6.52 8.55
CA LEU A 56 -3.33 6.20 7.46
C LEU A 56 -2.62 7.48 7.05
N LYS A 57 -1.30 7.49 7.20
CA LYS A 57 -0.45 8.64 6.90
C LYS A 57 0.33 8.41 5.62
N SER A 58 0.28 9.37 4.70
CA SER A 58 0.98 9.32 3.43
C SER A 58 2.47 9.64 3.59
N CYS A 59 3.24 9.41 2.54
CA CYS A 59 4.66 9.80 2.50
C CYS A 59 4.88 11.33 2.59
N HIS A 60 3.82 12.14 2.47
CA HIS A 60 3.86 13.59 2.63
C HIS A 60 3.60 14.03 4.08
N GLY A 61 3.38 13.08 5.00
CA GLY A 61 3.03 13.38 6.40
C GLY A 61 1.56 13.77 6.60
N LEU A 62 0.73 13.61 5.57
CA LEU A 62 -0.70 13.95 5.59
C LEU A 62 -1.55 12.72 5.86
N TYR A 63 -2.76 12.91 6.37
CA TYR A 63 -3.63 11.82 6.80
C TYR A 63 -4.80 11.63 5.85
N LEU A 64 -5.15 10.37 5.59
CA LEU A 64 -6.36 10.00 4.87
C LEU A 64 -7.60 10.48 5.63
N LYS A 65 -8.41 11.32 4.99
CA LYS A 65 -9.57 12.01 5.55
C LYS A 65 -10.82 11.71 4.74
N ALA A 66 -11.92 11.41 5.45
CA ALA A 66 -13.25 11.37 4.86
C ALA A 66 -13.93 12.75 5.01
N THR A 67 -14.64 13.20 3.97
CA THR A 67 -15.34 14.49 3.94
C THR A 67 -16.84 14.33 3.73
N ASP A 68 -17.61 15.39 3.95
CA ASP A 68 -19.03 15.46 3.60
C ASP A 68 -19.29 16.06 2.20
N THR A 69 -18.23 16.36 1.46
CA THR A 69 -18.31 16.98 0.14
C THR A 69 -18.48 15.93 -0.95
N ALA A 70 -19.53 16.04 -1.76
CA ALA A 70 -19.74 15.16 -2.92
C ALA A 70 -18.56 15.26 -3.91
N PHE A 71 -18.17 14.13 -4.51
CA PHE A 71 -17.05 14.12 -5.47
C PHE A 71 -17.43 14.68 -6.85
N LEU A 72 -18.52 14.17 -7.44
CA LEU A 72 -18.97 14.58 -8.76
C LEU A 72 -20.50 14.68 -8.79
N LEU A 73 -21.03 15.78 -9.31
CA LEU A 73 -22.47 16.01 -9.38
C LEU A 73 -23.18 14.91 -10.17
N GLY A 74 -24.33 14.46 -9.67
CA GLY A 74 -25.15 13.41 -10.29
C GLY A 74 -24.60 11.99 -10.09
N MET A 75 -23.59 11.84 -9.23
CA MET A 75 -22.80 10.63 -9.13
C MET A 75 -22.53 10.34 -7.63
N THR A 76 -22.56 9.09 -7.18
CA THR A 76 -22.51 8.74 -5.74
C THR A 76 -21.11 8.89 -5.11
N GLY A 77 -21.07 9.11 -3.80
CA GLY A 77 -19.86 9.08 -3.00
C GLY A 77 -19.23 10.47 -2.77
N ASN A 78 -18.69 10.63 -1.57
CA ASN A 78 -18.04 11.85 -1.11
C ASN A 78 -16.53 11.76 -1.28
N ARG A 79 -15.86 12.92 -1.32
CA ARG A 79 -14.41 13.01 -1.48
C ARG A 79 -13.72 12.34 -0.28
N ALA A 80 -12.80 11.44 -0.58
CA ALA A 80 -11.70 11.12 0.32
C ALA A 80 -10.51 11.96 -0.12
N VAL A 81 -9.82 12.58 0.84
CA VAL A 81 -8.68 13.47 0.59
C VAL A 81 -7.55 13.13 1.56
N GLN A 82 -6.37 13.68 1.35
CA GLN A 82 -5.36 13.78 2.41
C GLN A 82 -5.32 15.22 2.95
N SER A 83 -5.04 15.39 4.23
CA SER A 83 -4.74 16.71 4.79
C SER A 83 -3.94 16.61 6.09
N GLU A 84 -3.40 17.74 6.53
CA GLU A 84 -2.88 17.86 7.90
C GLU A 84 -4.00 17.60 8.90
N MET A 85 -3.65 17.04 10.07
CA MET A 85 -4.64 16.76 11.09
C MET A 85 -5.17 18.07 11.69
N ASP A 86 -6.49 18.18 11.80
CA ASP A 86 -7.14 19.38 12.37
C ASP A 86 -6.72 19.56 13.83
N ALA A 87 -6.72 20.82 14.31
CA ALA A 87 -6.54 21.13 15.72
C ALA A 87 -7.56 20.38 16.60
N ALA A 88 -7.22 20.20 17.89
CA ALA A 88 -7.95 19.33 18.82
C ALA A 88 -9.48 19.49 18.73
N GLY A 89 -10.18 18.43 18.33
CA GLY A 89 -11.65 18.36 18.26
C GLY A 89 -12.24 17.67 17.02
N SER A 90 -11.52 17.62 15.90
CA SER A 90 -11.99 16.98 14.64
C SER A 90 -11.15 15.79 14.17
N SER A 91 -10.36 15.19 15.07
CA SER A 91 -9.46 14.07 14.76
C SER A 91 -10.18 12.83 14.22
N TRP A 92 -11.47 12.66 14.52
CA TRP A 92 -12.30 11.54 14.06
C TRP A 92 -12.49 11.50 12.53
N LYS A 93 -12.32 12.62 11.82
CA LYS A 93 -12.41 12.68 10.34
C LYS A 93 -11.30 11.89 9.64
N TYR A 94 -10.21 11.63 10.36
CA TYR A 94 -9.01 10.92 9.91
C TYR A 94 -9.01 9.45 10.33
N GLU A 95 -9.98 9.04 11.13
CA GLU A 95 -10.08 7.68 11.67
C GLU A 95 -10.87 6.80 10.71
N TRP A 96 -10.31 5.62 10.46
CA TRP A 96 -10.92 4.57 9.67
C TRP A 96 -11.02 3.30 10.51
N GLU A 97 -12.15 2.61 10.45
CA GLU A 97 -12.39 1.33 11.11
C GLU A 97 -12.23 0.19 10.09
N PRO A 98 -11.12 -0.58 10.12
CA PRO A 98 -10.92 -1.73 9.25
C PRO A 98 -11.84 -2.91 9.61
N ARG A 99 -12.75 -3.24 8.69
CA ARG A 99 -13.65 -4.38 8.78
C ARG A 99 -13.21 -5.47 7.80
N ARG A 100 -12.86 -6.64 8.34
CA ARG A 100 -12.46 -7.80 7.52
C ARG A 100 -13.66 -8.36 6.78
N GLU A 101 -13.47 -8.74 5.53
CA GLU A 101 -14.46 -9.49 4.78
C GLU A 101 -13.99 -10.93 4.56
N GLY A 102 -14.71 -11.88 5.19
CA GLY A 102 -14.44 -13.31 5.06
C GLY A 102 -13.03 -13.74 5.50
N LEU A 103 -12.53 -14.82 4.89
CA LEU A 103 -11.23 -15.40 5.19
C LEU A 103 -10.06 -14.76 4.41
N SER A 104 -10.34 -13.95 3.39
CA SER A 104 -9.34 -13.23 2.60
C SER A 104 -8.67 -12.06 3.35
N ASN A 105 -7.54 -11.56 2.83
CA ASN A 105 -6.87 -10.32 3.25
C ASN A 105 -7.56 -9.04 2.70
N HIS A 106 -8.86 -9.12 2.45
CA HIS A 106 -9.68 -7.99 2.02
C HIS A 106 -10.30 -7.29 3.23
N VAL A 107 -10.29 -5.97 3.19
CA VAL A 107 -10.86 -5.11 4.21
C VAL A 107 -11.73 -4.04 3.58
N LYS A 108 -12.76 -3.63 4.32
CA LYS A 108 -13.47 -2.36 4.14
C LYS A 108 -12.90 -1.38 5.15
N LEU A 109 -12.65 -0.15 4.74
CA LEU A 109 -12.21 0.91 5.65
C LEU A 109 -13.40 1.84 5.86
N ARG A 110 -14.05 1.73 7.03
CA ARG A 110 -15.25 2.49 7.36
C ARG A 110 -14.87 3.85 7.95
N SER A 111 -15.46 4.92 7.43
CA SER A 111 -15.27 6.28 7.96
C SER A 111 -16.24 6.56 9.12
N TRP A 112 -16.07 7.73 9.74
CA TRP A 112 -16.95 8.26 10.78
C TRP A 112 -18.43 8.35 10.39
N CYS A 113 -18.74 8.58 9.10
CA CYS A 113 -20.12 8.70 8.62
C CYS A 113 -20.73 7.35 8.22
N GLY A 114 -20.03 6.25 8.53
CA GLY A 114 -20.52 4.89 8.33
C GLY A 114 -20.35 4.33 6.91
N THR A 115 -19.82 5.13 5.99
CA THR A 115 -19.51 4.73 4.60
C THR A 115 -18.09 4.20 4.48
N TYR A 116 -17.73 3.62 3.32
CA TYR A 116 -16.47 2.91 3.14
C TYR A 116 -15.60 3.52 2.05
N LEU A 117 -14.27 3.50 2.25
CA LEU A 117 -13.31 3.92 1.23
C LEU A 117 -13.52 3.12 -0.07
N ARG A 118 -13.63 3.81 -1.20
CA ARG A 118 -14.01 3.25 -2.49
C ARG A 118 -13.00 3.62 -3.57
N GLY A 119 -12.49 2.61 -4.27
CA GLY A 119 -11.68 2.77 -5.47
C GLY A 119 -12.55 2.77 -6.72
N ASN A 120 -12.68 3.92 -7.37
CA ASN A 120 -13.57 4.10 -8.51
C ASN A 120 -13.03 3.58 -9.86
N GLY A 121 -13.90 2.85 -10.58
CA GLY A 121 -13.72 2.48 -11.99
C GLY A 121 -14.40 3.47 -12.94
N GLY A 122 -14.82 3.01 -14.13
CA GLY A 122 -15.66 3.80 -15.04
C GLY A 122 -14.91 4.82 -15.91
N THR A 123 -15.59 5.91 -16.28
CA THR A 123 -15.10 6.97 -17.17
C THR A 123 -14.58 8.19 -16.39
N PRO A 124 -13.64 8.98 -16.94
CA PRO A 124 -13.24 10.26 -16.34
C PRO A 124 -14.44 11.21 -16.20
N PRO A 125 -14.44 12.12 -15.21
CA PRO A 125 -13.39 12.34 -14.20
C PRO A 125 -13.44 11.36 -13.01
N TRP A 126 -14.42 10.46 -12.97
CA TRP A 126 -14.62 9.50 -11.88
C TRP A 126 -13.60 8.35 -11.92
N ARG A 127 -13.14 7.95 -13.12
CA ARG A 127 -12.13 6.92 -13.29
C ARG A 127 -10.88 7.23 -12.48
N ASN A 128 -10.41 6.24 -11.72
CA ASN A 128 -9.23 6.31 -10.85
C ASN A 128 -9.37 7.23 -9.64
N SER A 129 -10.50 7.92 -9.43
CA SER A 129 -10.68 8.70 -8.21
C SER A 129 -10.83 7.78 -6.99
N VAL A 130 -10.68 8.37 -5.81
CA VAL A 130 -10.94 7.70 -4.54
C VAL A 130 -12.00 8.52 -3.80
N THR A 131 -13.05 7.83 -3.37
CA THR A 131 -14.17 8.43 -2.63
C THR A 131 -14.46 7.58 -1.41
N HIS A 132 -15.47 7.93 -0.64
CA HIS A 132 -16.12 6.98 0.27
C HIS A 132 -17.62 6.96 0.03
N ASP A 133 -18.20 5.76 0.10
CA ASP A 133 -19.59 5.48 -0.26
C ASP A 133 -20.07 4.21 0.44
N ASP A 134 -21.37 3.99 0.50
CA ASP A 134 -21.95 2.69 0.88
C ASP A 134 -22.68 2.11 -0.34
N PRO A 135 -22.05 1.18 -1.09
CA PRO A 135 -22.61 0.67 -2.33
C PRO A 135 -23.89 -0.14 -2.06
N HIS A 136 -25.00 0.30 -2.65
CA HIS A 136 -26.30 -0.35 -2.51
C HIS A 136 -26.48 -1.54 -3.47
N SER A 137 -25.58 -1.69 -4.45
CA SER A 137 -25.66 -2.74 -5.47
C SER A 137 -24.55 -3.77 -5.29
N SER A 138 -24.84 -5.03 -5.63
CA SER A 138 -23.84 -6.11 -5.64
C SER A 138 -22.69 -5.83 -6.61
N ALA A 139 -22.95 -5.17 -7.74
CA ALA A 139 -21.95 -4.87 -8.76
C ALA A 139 -20.85 -3.91 -8.28
N THR A 140 -21.18 -2.99 -7.37
CA THR A 140 -20.24 -2.01 -6.82
C THR A 140 -19.72 -2.39 -5.44
N HIS A 141 -20.18 -3.51 -4.86
CA HIS A 141 -19.74 -3.95 -3.53
C HIS A 141 -18.24 -4.27 -3.50
N SER A 142 -17.66 -4.78 -4.59
CA SER A 142 -16.21 -5.01 -4.68
C SER A 142 -15.38 -3.71 -4.69
N TRP A 143 -16.00 -2.56 -4.95
CA TRP A 143 -15.28 -1.28 -5.09
C TRP A 143 -14.80 -0.72 -3.75
N ILE A 144 -15.43 -1.14 -2.66
CA ILE A 144 -15.04 -0.78 -1.29
C ILE A 144 -14.10 -1.80 -0.64
N LEU A 145 -13.73 -2.84 -1.39
CA LEU A 145 -12.80 -3.87 -0.92
C LEU A 145 -11.38 -3.51 -1.32
N TRP A 146 -10.52 -3.48 -0.31
CA TRP A 146 -9.11 -3.24 -0.44
C TRP A 146 -8.34 -4.46 0.05
N THR A 147 -7.44 -4.94 -0.79
CA THR A 147 -6.45 -5.94 -0.39
C THR A 147 -5.34 -5.23 0.37
N VAL A 148 -5.06 -5.68 1.59
CA VAL A 148 -3.95 -5.15 2.38
C VAL A 148 -2.67 -5.91 2.03
N GLU A 149 -1.69 -5.18 1.52
CA GLU A 149 -0.33 -5.68 1.28
C GLU A 149 0.59 -5.04 2.33
N VAL A 150 1.11 -5.84 3.25
CA VAL A 150 2.03 -5.37 4.31
C VAL A 150 3.38 -5.03 3.70
N VAL A 151 3.96 -3.90 4.11
CA VAL A 151 5.31 -3.49 3.73
C VAL A 151 6.19 -3.64 4.97
N ASP A 152 6.96 -4.72 5.03
CA ASP A 152 7.96 -4.92 6.08
C ASP A 152 9.10 -3.91 5.89
N ASN A 153 9.50 -3.25 6.98
CA ASN A 153 10.47 -2.16 6.95
C ASN A 153 11.82 -2.62 6.35
N ILE A 154 12.09 -2.29 5.09
CA ILE A 154 13.47 -1.96 4.72
C ILE A 154 13.71 -0.59 5.33
N ILE A 155 14.40 -0.58 6.47
CA ILE A 155 15.05 0.56 7.15
C ILE A 155 14.86 1.88 6.39
N VAL A 156 13.74 2.57 6.60
CA VAL A 156 13.70 4.01 6.36
C VAL A 156 14.04 4.59 7.72
N GLY A 157 15.31 4.98 7.86
CA GLY A 157 15.79 5.70 9.02
C GLY A 157 14.78 6.80 9.36
N SER A 158 14.47 6.87 10.65
CA SER A 158 13.89 8.02 11.34
C SER A 158 13.60 9.21 10.43
N PHE A 159 12.33 9.51 10.19
CA PHE A 159 11.88 10.80 9.64
C PHE A 159 12.08 11.93 10.68
N SER A 160 13.24 11.99 11.33
CA SER A 160 13.69 13.17 12.05
C SER A 160 14.19 14.17 11.02
N LYS A 161 13.47 15.29 10.94
CA LYS A 161 13.88 16.54 10.31
C LYS A 161 15.23 16.98 10.87
N GLU A 162 16.33 16.56 10.25
CA GLU A 162 17.64 17.12 10.56
C GLU A 162 17.88 18.32 9.65
N ARG A 163 18.25 19.42 10.32
CA ARG A 163 18.61 20.70 9.74
C ARG A 163 19.84 20.49 8.84
N TYR A 164 19.81 21.10 7.66
CA TYR A 164 21.00 21.29 6.84
C TYR A 164 22.06 22.03 7.65
N ASP A 165 23.20 21.38 7.86
CA ASP A 165 24.52 22.00 8.00
C ASP A 165 25.57 21.03 7.43
N ASP A 166 26.64 21.63 6.91
CA ASP A 166 27.59 21.16 5.89
C ASP A 166 28.38 19.84 6.12
N ASP A 167 28.83 19.29 4.98
CA ASP A 167 29.97 18.39 4.74
C ASP A 167 30.07 17.02 5.45
N ALA A 168 29.74 15.94 4.73
CA ALA A 168 30.52 14.70 4.72
C ALA A 168 30.12 13.76 3.56
N VAL A 169 31.07 13.47 2.67
CA VAL A 169 31.00 12.36 1.71
C VAL A 169 31.13 11.03 2.46
N VAL A 170 30.16 10.11 2.31
CA VAL A 170 30.33 8.73 2.79
C VAL A 170 30.12 7.75 1.65
N SER A 171 31.22 7.06 1.35
CA SER A 171 31.35 5.99 0.37
C SER A 171 30.67 4.72 0.87
N VAL A 172 29.92 4.03 0.01
CA VAL A 172 29.33 2.72 0.33
C VAL A 172 30.27 1.61 -0.15
N ALA A 173 31.03 1.05 0.78
CA ALA A 173 31.82 -0.16 0.54
C ALA A 173 30.90 -1.38 0.51
N ALA A 174 30.89 -2.09 -0.62
CA ALA A 174 30.31 -3.42 -0.73
C ALA A 174 31.23 -4.43 -0.02
N LEU A 175 30.66 -5.27 0.85
CA LEU A 175 31.35 -6.44 1.37
C LEU A 175 30.68 -7.71 0.82
N SER A 176 31.42 -8.35 -0.08
CA SER A 176 31.36 -9.76 -0.43
C SER A 176 32.08 -10.59 0.62
N ASP A 177 31.59 -11.80 0.92
CA ASP A 177 32.39 -12.94 1.38
C ASP A 177 31.50 -14.19 1.44
N SER A 178 31.94 -15.42 1.23
CA SER A 178 32.91 -16.01 0.32
C SER A 178 32.67 -17.53 0.35
N TYR A 179 33.22 -18.19 -0.66
CA TYR A 179 33.20 -19.61 -0.98
C TYR A 179 33.71 -20.50 0.18
N VAL A 180 33.00 -21.59 0.49
CA VAL A 180 33.59 -22.75 1.19
C VAL A 180 33.47 -23.98 0.29
N ARG A 181 34.63 -24.53 -0.09
CA ARG A 181 34.77 -25.81 -0.80
C ARG A 181 35.41 -26.83 0.15
N SER A 182 35.00 -28.08 0.05
CA SER A 182 35.84 -29.24 0.40
C SER A 182 35.40 -30.51 -0.36
N PRO A 183 36.30 -31.50 -0.54
CA PRO A 183 36.44 -32.25 -1.80
C PRO A 183 36.11 -33.75 -1.68
N SER A 184 35.92 -34.43 -2.82
CA SER A 184 36.26 -35.86 -2.97
C SER A 184 36.38 -36.29 -4.45
N SER A 185 37.62 -36.63 -4.81
CA SER A 185 38.10 -37.70 -5.71
C SER A 185 37.24 -38.23 -6.88
N LEU A 186 37.77 -38.03 -8.10
CA LEU A 186 37.56 -38.88 -9.28
C LEU A 186 38.28 -40.24 -9.11
N PRO A 187 38.00 -41.22 -9.99
CA PRO A 187 38.98 -41.44 -11.04
C PRO A 187 38.38 -41.61 -12.45
N LEU A 188 39.28 -41.32 -13.41
CA LEU A 188 39.17 -41.49 -14.85
C LEU A 188 39.00 -42.96 -15.26
N CYS A 189 38.30 -43.21 -16.38
CA CYS A 189 38.66 -44.28 -17.30
C CYS A 189 38.30 -43.85 -18.74
N GLU A 190 39.15 -44.24 -19.67
CA GLU A 190 39.26 -43.79 -21.06
C GLU A 190 38.26 -44.44 -22.04
N ASP A 191 38.09 -43.80 -23.21
CA ASP A 191 37.44 -44.22 -24.49
C ASP A 191 37.95 -45.61 -25.01
N PRO A 192 37.36 -46.29 -26.05
CA PRO A 192 36.76 -45.72 -27.27
C PRO A 192 35.57 -46.46 -27.94
N ALA A 193 34.92 -45.76 -28.89
CA ALA A 193 34.30 -46.21 -30.16
C ALA A 193 33.33 -47.43 -30.21
N GLU A 194 32.11 -47.22 -30.74
CA GLU A 194 31.68 -47.84 -32.01
C GLU A 194 30.33 -47.31 -32.57
N LEU A 195 30.35 -47.12 -33.89
CA LEU A 195 29.33 -47.33 -34.93
C LEU A 195 28.07 -46.46 -35.06
N GLN A 196 28.09 -45.67 -36.14
CA GLN A 196 26.93 -45.38 -36.97
C GLN A 196 26.52 -46.62 -37.80
N LEU A 197 25.21 -46.89 -37.96
CA LEU A 197 24.51 -46.98 -39.26
C LEU A 197 22.99 -47.23 -39.10
N THR A 198 22.20 -46.30 -39.64
CA THR A 198 21.00 -46.44 -40.51
C THR A 198 19.87 -47.44 -40.17
N VAL A 199 18.61 -46.94 -40.07
CA VAL A 199 17.48 -47.25 -40.99
C VAL A 199 16.38 -46.17 -40.84
N ARG A 200 16.22 -45.29 -41.83
CA ARG A 200 15.01 -45.09 -42.65
C ARG A 200 15.27 -44.08 -43.76
#